data_AF-A0A699TNT1-F1
#
_entry.id   AF-A0A699TNT1-F1
#
_cell.length_a   1.000
_cell.length_b   1.000
_cell.length_c   1.000
_cell.angle_alpha   90.00
_cell.angle_beta   90.00
_cell.angle_gamma   90.00
#
_symmetry.space_group_name_H-M   'P 1'
#
loop_
_entity.id
_entity.type
_entity.pdbx_description
1 polymer ?
#
loop_
_entity_poly.entity_id
_entity_poly.type
_entity_poly.pdbx_seq_one_letter_code
_entity_poly.pdbx_strand_id
1 'polypeptide(L)'
;YRVIFGDIHAPEFVYHGSLPGKSMQIISGLQERTLLSYGCEGFLATIHDTTSELPSIHDQPIVLEFSDVFPDELPGIPPVREVEFNIELIPGSEPISKAPY
;
A
#
# COMPACT_ATOMS: atom_id res chain seq x y z
N TYR A 1 2.40 -28.66 -5.21
CA TYR A 1 2.24 -28.16 -3.82
C TYR A 1 0.78 -27.71 -3.64
N ARG A 2 0.17 -27.77 -2.45
CA ARG A 2 -1.22 -27.33 -2.23
C ARG A 2 -1.32 -26.46 -0.98
N VAL A 3 -2.01 -25.34 -1.07
CA VAL A 3 -2.26 -24.39 0.02
C VAL A 3 -3.75 -24.41 0.31
N ILE A 4 -4.10 -24.50 1.59
CA ILE A 4 -5.49 -24.52 2.07
C ILE A 4 -5.73 -23.21 2.83
N PHE A 5 -6.81 -22.51 2.48
CA PHE A 5 -7.32 -21.36 3.23
C PHE A 5 -8.65 -21.78 3.87
N GLY A 6 -8.74 -21.63 5.19
CA GLY A 6 -9.87 -22.09 5.99
C GLY A 6 -9.58 -23.38 6.78
N ASP A 7 -10.63 -24.05 7.24
CA ASP A 7 -10.53 -25.27 8.06
C ASP A 7 -10.01 -26.48 7.25
N ILE A 8 -9.22 -27.35 7.87
CA ILE A 8 -8.62 -28.50 7.18
C ILE A 8 -9.64 -29.61 6.83
N HIS A 9 -10.77 -29.66 7.53
CA HIS A 9 -11.87 -30.60 7.30
C HIS A 9 -13.00 -29.97 6.49
N ALA A 10 -13.08 -28.64 6.42
CA ALA A 10 -13.99 -27.87 5.59
C ALA A 10 -13.29 -26.63 4.98
N PRO A 11 -12.42 -26.81 3.98
CA PRO A 11 -11.63 -25.71 3.44
C PRO A 11 -12.50 -24.76 2.63
N GLU A 12 -12.29 -23.46 2.82
CA GLU A 12 -13.01 -22.40 2.11
C GLU A 12 -12.43 -22.23 0.71
N PHE A 13 -11.09 -22.26 0.59
CA PHE A 13 -10.38 -22.25 -0.68
C PHE A 13 -9.18 -23.19 -0.67
N VAL A 14 -8.92 -23.86 -1.81
CA VAL A 14 -7.80 -24.78 -1.98
C VAL A 14 -7.04 -24.44 -3.26
N TYR A 15 -5.79 -23.97 -3.10
CA TYR A 15 -4.93 -23.61 -4.21
C TYR A 15 -3.93 -24.72 -4.51
N HIS A 16 -3.96 -25.22 -5.73
CA HIS A 16 -2.98 -26.16 -6.23
C HIS A 16 -1.86 -25.38 -6.94
N GLY A 17 -0.69 -25.33 -6.32
CA GLY A 17 0.51 -24.80 -6.96
C GLY A 17 0.91 -25.64 -8.18
N SER A 18 1.77 -25.07 -9.02
CA SER A 18 2.22 -25.73 -10.26
C SER A 18 2.82 -27.12 -9.98
N LEU A 19 2.41 -28.11 -10.78
CA LEU A 19 2.95 -29.47 -10.78
C LEU A 19 3.88 -29.60 -12.00
N PRO A 20 5.05 -30.27 -11.88
CA PRO A 20 5.89 -30.59 -13.03
C PRO A 20 5.04 -31.30 -14.10
N GLY A 21 4.92 -30.70 -15.29
CA GLY A 21 4.17 -31.26 -16.42
C GLY A 21 2.75 -30.70 -16.64
N LYS A 22 2.24 -29.82 -15.76
CA LYS A 22 0.96 -29.11 -16.01
C LYS A 22 1.24 -27.66 -16.42
N SER A 23 0.77 -27.25 -17.60
CA SER A 23 0.89 -25.85 -18.03
C SER A 23 0.05 -24.96 -17.12
N MET A 24 0.67 -23.89 -16.64
CA MET A 24 -0.03 -22.84 -15.89
C MET A 24 -0.63 -21.88 -16.92
N GLN A 25 -1.94 -21.64 -16.85
CA GLN A 25 -2.61 -20.75 -17.78
C GLN A 25 -2.44 -19.31 -17.27
N ILE A 26 -1.56 -18.57 -17.93
CA ILE A 26 -1.32 -17.16 -17.64
C ILE A 26 -2.21 -16.34 -18.56
N ILE A 27 -2.91 -15.36 -18.00
CA ILE A 27 -3.76 -14.43 -18.74
C ILE A 27 -3.23 -13.01 -18.58
N SER A 28 -3.59 -12.15 -19.53
CA SER A 28 -3.35 -10.71 -19.41
C SER A 28 -4.37 -10.02 -18.49
N GLY A 29 -4.04 -8.84 -17.95
CA GLY A 29 -4.98 -8.04 -17.17
C GLY A 29 -6.24 -7.60 -17.94
N LEU A 30 -6.19 -7.53 -19.27
CA LEU A 30 -7.39 -7.27 -20.09
C LEU A 30 -8.36 -8.46 -20.08
N GLN A 31 -7.81 -9.67 -20.10
CA GLN A 31 -8.61 -10.91 -20.00
C GLN A 31 -9.15 -11.10 -18.59
N GLU A 32 -8.37 -10.76 -17.56
CA GLU A 32 -8.84 -10.72 -16.17
C GLU A 32 -10.07 -9.82 -16.03
N ARG A 33 -10.02 -8.58 -16.52
CA ARG A 33 -11.17 -7.65 -16.49
C ARG A 33 -12.40 -8.22 -17.17
N THR A 34 -12.20 -8.90 -18.30
CA THR A 34 -13.28 -9.58 -19.02
C THR A 34 -13.90 -10.71 -18.19
N LEU A 35 -13.08 -11.55 -17.55
CA LEU A 35 -13.55 -12.63 -16.69
C LEU A 35 -14.31 -12.12 -15.46
N LEU A 36 -13.79 -11.07 -14.81
CA LEU A 36 -14.50 -10.39 -13.71
C LEU A 36 -15.87 -9.87 -14.15
N SER A 37 -15.97 -9.32 -15.38
CA SER A 37 -17.26 -8.84 -15.92
C SER A 37 -18.27 -9.96 -16.20
N TYR A 38 -17.81 -11.20 -16.41
CA TYR A 38 -18.65 -12.38 -16.52
C TYR A 38 -19.04 -12.98 -15.16
N GLY A 39 -18.67 -12.32 -14.05
CA GLY A 39 -19.00 -12.76 -12.69
C GLY A 39 -18.01 -13.78 -12.11
N CYS A 40 -16.82 -13.93 -12.70
CA CYS A 40 -15.75 -14.71 -12.06
C CYS A 40 -15.22 -13.96 -10.83
N GLU A 41 -14.88 -14.70 -9.78
CA GLU A 41 -14.17 -14.17 -8.61
C GLU A 41 -12.66 -14.16 -8.85
N GLY A 42 -12.02 -13.03 -8.57
CA GLY A 42 -10.57 -12.86 -8.65
C GLY A 42 -9.98 -12.64 -7.27
N PHE A 43 -8.81 -13.21 -7.02
CA PHE A 43 -8.07 -13.06 -5.76
C PHE A 43 -6.69 -12.51 -6.06
N LEU A 44 -6.29 -11.49 -5.31
CA LEU A 44 -4.95 -10.93 -5.38
C LEU A 44 -4.10 -11.60 -4.28
N ALA A 45 -3.02 -12.24 -4.69
CA ALA A 45 -2.07 -12.87 -3.77
C ALA A 45 -0.72 -12.15 -3.89
N THR A 46 -0.15 -11.77 -2.75
CA THR A 46 1.19 -11.18 -2.68
C THR A 46 2.15 -12.20 -2.11
N ILE A 47 3.28 -12.40 -2.79
CA ILE A 47 4.37 -13.24 -2.29
C ILE A 47 5.35 -12.31 -1.60
N HIS A 48 5.52 -12.48 -0.30
CA HIS A 48 6.56 -11.81 0.47
C HIS A 48 7.67 -12.81 0.75
N ASP A 49 8.88 -12.50 0.31
CA ASP A 49 10.06 -13.26 0.72
C ASP A 49 10.37 -12.93 2.19
N THR A 50 10.32 -13.93 3.06
CA THR A 50 10.62 -13.79 4.49
C THR A 50 12.10 -14.02 4.81
N THR A 51 12.91 -14.36 3.80
CA THR A 51 14.35 -14.65 3.97
C THR A 51 15.23 -13.43 3.75
N SER A 52 14.73 -12.38 3.10
CA SER A 52 15.41 -11.09 3.00
C SER A 52 15.11 -10.23 4.23
N GLU A 53 16.14 -9.60 4.80
CA GLU A 53 15.93 -8.43 5.67
C GLU A 53 14.94 -7.48 4.98
N LEU A 54 13.99 -6.93 5.75
CA LEU A 54 12.98 -6.04 5.19
C LEU A 54 13.69 -4.93 4.39
N PRO A 55 13.36 -4.74 3.10
CA PRO A 55 13.94 -3.67 2.32
C PRO A 55 13.76 -2.37 3.07
N SER A 56 14.83 -1.60 3.22
CA SER A 56 14.73 -0.28 3.78
C SER A 56 13.79 0.55 2.91
N ILE A 57 13.06 1.49 3.51
CA ILE A 57 12.29 2.45 2.72
C ILE A 57 13.20 3.22 1.75
N HIS A 58 14.48 3.38 2.10
CA HIS A 58 15.50 3.98 1.24
C HIS A 58 15.87 3.13 0.01
N ASP A 59 15.49 1.84 -0.03
CA ASP A 59 15.68 0.97 -1.19
C ASP A 59 14.54 1.10 -2.21
N GLN A 60 13.46 1.84 -1.88
CA GLN A 60 12.36 2.08 -2.80
C GLN A 60 12.77 3.09 -3.88
N PRO A 61 12.60 2.79 -5.18
CA PRO A 61 13.01 3.69 -6.28
C PRO A 61 12.43 5.11 -6.16
N ILE A 62 11.19 5.22 -5.69
CA ILE A 62 10.53 6.52 -5.48
C ILE A 62 11.17 7.32 -4.34
N VAL A 63 11.67 6.66 -3.30
CA VAL A 63 12.33 7.33 -2.19
C VAL A 63 13.72 7.80 -2.60
N LEU A 64 14.41 7.05 -3.46
CA LEU A 64 15.68 7.48 -4.06
C LEU A 64 15.49 8.70 -4.98
N GLU A 65 14.43 8.71 -5.78
CA GLU A 65 14.09 9.82 -6.69
C GLU A 65 13.79 11.13 -5.93
N PHE A 66 13.23 11.03 -4.72
CA PHE A 66 12.86 12.17 -3.86
C PHE A 66 13.60 12.17 -2.52
N SER A 67 14.88 11.78 -2.51
CA SER A 67 15.68 11.64 -1.28
C SER A 67 15.85 12.98 -0.51
N ASP A 68 15.71 14.11 -1.19
CA ASP A 68 15.71 15.46 -0.63
C ASP A 68 14.41 15.84 0.11
N VAL A 69 13.30 15.17 -0.20
CA VAL A 69 11.99 15.36 0.44
C VAL A 69 11.86 14.52 1.73
N PHE A 70 12.63 13.44 1.83
CA PHE A 70 12.65 12.54 3.00
C PHE A 70 14.00 12.54 3.72
N PRO A 71 14.50 13.68 4.20
CA PRO A 71 15.73 13.71 4.99
C PRO A 71 15.52 13.08 6.37
N ASP A 72 16.54 12.43 6.91
CA ASP A 72 16.51 11.84 8.26
C ASP A 72 16.24 12.90 9.35
N GLU A 73 16.65 14.14 9.10
CA GLU A 73 16.39 15.30 9.94
C GLU A 73 15.67 16.39 9.14
N LEU A 74 14.62 17.00 9.72
CA LEU A 74 13.88 18.07 9.05
C LEU A 74 14.75 19.32 8.86
N PRO A 75 14.76 19.97 7.69
CA PRO A 75 15.66 21.08 7.35
C PRO A 75 15.35 22.42 8.07
N GLY A 76 14.55 22.39 9.15
CA GLY A 76 14.13 23.57 9.90
C GLY A 76 12.85 24.21 9.37
N ILE A 77 12.68 25.50 9.65
CA ILE A 77 11.48 26.26 9.27
C ILE A 77 11.49 26.44 7.75
N PRO A 78 10.38 26.11 7.05
CA PRO A 78 10.30 26.34 5.61
C PRO A 78 10.49 27.83 5.28
N PRO A 79 11.06 28.16 4.12
CA PRO A 79 11.21 29.54 3.69
C PRO A 79 9.85 30.24 3.63
N VAL A 80 9.87 31.58 3.77
CA VAL A 80 8.69 32.43 3.63
C VAL A 80 8.04 32.10 2.28
N ARG A 81 6.81 31.58 2.33
CA ARG A 81 6.05 31.26 1.12
C ARG A 81 5.45 32.54 0.57
N GLU A 82 5.38 32.69 -0.75
CA GLU A 82 4.72 33.83 -1.40
C GLU A 82 3.20 33.87 -1.16
N VAL A 83 2.64 32.75 -0.70
CA VAL A 83 1.21 32.63 -0.38
C VAL A 83 1.00 32.89 1.11
N GLU A 84 0.28 33.96 1.40
CA GLU A 84 -0.23 34.26 2.74
C GLU A 84 -1.32 33.24 3.11
N PHE A 85 -1.14 32.50 4.20
CA PHE A 85 -2.19 31.62 4.72
C PHE A 85 -3.15 32.44 5.57
N ASN A 86 -4.41 32.53 5.14
CA ASN A 86 -5.48 33.14 5.94
C ASN A 86 -6.17 32.06 6.78
N ILE A 87 -6.33 32.33 8.08
CA ILE A 87 -7.17 31.51 8.97
C ILE A 87 -8.54 32.17 9.00
N GLU A 88 -9.51 31.54 8.34
CA GLU A 88 -10.90 31.98 8.41
C GLU A 88 -11.54 31.45 9.69
N LEU A 89 -12.07 32.37 10.50
CA LEU A 89 -12.82 32.02 11.70
C LEU A 89 -14.31 31.97 11.38
N ILE A 90 -14.99 30.98 11.97
CA ILE A 90 -16.45 30.98 11.98
C ILE A 90 -16.92 32.21 12.78
N PRO A 91 -17.91 32.99 12.29
CA PRO A 91 -18.43 34.14 13.02
C PRO A 91 -18.82 33.76 14.46
N GLY A 92 -18.30 34.50 15.45
CA GLY A 92 -18.52 34.22 16.87
C GLY A 92 -17.44 33.36 17.55
N SER A 93 -16.36 33.01 16.85
CA SER A 93 -15.20 32.38 17.48
C SER A 93 -14.50 33.34 18.46
N GLU A 94 -14.26 32.90 19.68
CA GLU A 94 -13.51 33.64 20.71
C GLU A 94 -12.09 33.08 20.89
N PRO A 95 -11.08 33.91 21.23
CA PRO A 95 -9.72 33.42 21.48
C PRO A 95 -9.66 32.44 22.65
N ILE A 96 -8.93 31.34 22.48
CA ILE A 96 -8.72 30.35 23.54
C ILE A 96 -7.45 30.68 24.32
N SER A 97 -7.51 30.68 25.64
CA SER A 97 -6.35 30.79 26.53
C SER A 97 -6.29 29.59 27.48
N LYS A 98 -5.17 28.87 27.48
CA LYS A 98 -4.91 27.73 28.38
C LYS A 98 -3.53 27.89 28.99
N ALA A 99 -3.41 27.68 30.30
CA ALA A 99 -2.12 27.69 30.98
C ALA A 99 -1.23 26.53 30.48
N PRO A 100 0.12 26.71 30.47
CA PRO A 100 1.05 25.62 30.20
C PRO A 100 0.85 24.45 31.17
N TYR A 101 1.25 23.25 30.75
CA TYR A 101 1.19 22.03 31.55
C TYR A 101 2.16 22.04 32.73
#